data_AF-A0AAV5TYD1-F1
#
_entry.id   AF-A0AAV5TYD1-F1
#
_cell.length_a   1.000
_cell.length_b   1.000
_cell.length_c   1.000
_cell.angle_alpha   90.00
_cell.angle_beta   90.00
_cell.angle_gamma   90.00
#
_symmetry.space_group_name_H-M   'P 1'
#
loop_
_entity.id
_entity.type
_entity.pdbx_description
1 polymer ?
#
loop_
_entity_poly.entity_id
_entity_poly.type
_entity_poly.pdbx_seq_one_letter_code
_entity_poly.pdbx_strand_id
1 'polypeptide(L)'
;LQVLVIISSVYLDVLFAPIPTFPAIAGYCTGLLCAAGIRPYSVLGIFILLVVLVATAIMSCIFYRHQTIIPASNSLRVSKKARLAIQILLPVIMGVIPVTYASYPFQVDGIVKMLKESPYKLAWILNRGPYFIHERGTVVLVLIFNVELYLIIFNSVLLFLFWHMFYVLRVSTTRSPASLRQVRRSLILLFVQITVPLAMIFLPAFLLFTSLICECIPFQMTLPAYCVLTLHPLLHNIILLSITPTYRRFIVATIRRIP
;
A
#
# COMPACT_ATOMS: atom_id res chain seq x y z
N LEU A 1 -8.35 8.92 6.02
CA LEU A 1 -7.37 8.64 4.95
C LEU A 1 -6.14 9.55 5.04
N GLN A 2 -6.25 10.87 4.87
CA GLN A 2 -5.08 11.77 4.88
C GLN A 2 -4.23 11.65 6.16
N VAL A 3 -4.85 11.64 7.34
CA VAL A 3 -4.15 11.43 8.62
C VAL A 3 -3.37 10.12 8.64
N LEU A 4 -3.97 9.02 8.18
CA LEU A 4 -3.29 7.72 8.10
C LEU A 4 -2.11 7.76 7.14
N VAL A 5 -2.24 8.42 5.98
CA VAL A 5 -1.14 8.57 5.02
C VAL A 5 0.01 9.36 5.65
N ILE A 6 -0.27 10.47 6.35
CA ILE A 6 0.75 11.26 7.04
C ILE A 6 1.45 10.42 8.11
N ILE A 7 0.69 9.71 8.94
CA ILE A 7 1.24 8.82 9.97
C ILE A 7 2.13 7.75 9.34
N SER A 8 1.66 7.09 8.28
CA SER A 8 2.44 6.07 7.58
C SER A 8 3.72 6.63 6.97
N SER A 9 3.70 7.84 6.40
CA SER A 9 4.88 8.51 5.86
C SER A 9 5.88 8.86 6.95
N VAL A 10 5.44 9.51 8.03
CA VAL A 10 6.32 9.82 9.18
C VAL A 10 6.90 8.54 9.77
N TYR A 11 6.08 7.49 9.87
CA TYR A 11 6.53 6.21 10.37
C TYR A 11 7.61 5.59 9.47
N LEU A 12 7.38 5.56 8.16
CA LEU A 12 8.32 4.97 7.21
C LEU A 12 9.62 5.76 7.10
N ASP A 13 9.54 7.09 6.99
CA ASP A 13 10.67 7.94 6.62
C ASP A 13 11.51 8.39 7.83
N VAL A 14 10.90 8.50 9.01
CA VAL A 14 11.56 9.02 10.23
C VAL A 14 11.73 7.93 11.27
N LEU A 15 10.67 7.17 11.56
CA LEU A 15 10.67 6.24 12.68
C LEU A 15 11.33 4.91 12.33
N PHE A 16 11.07 4.38 11.13
CA PHE A 16 11.58 3.09 10.68
C PHE A 16 12.79 3.22 9.76
N ALA A 17 12.68 3.97 8.66
CA ALA A 17 13.69 4.10 7.59
C ALA A 17 14.34 2.75 7.21
N PRO A 18 13.55 1.80 6.67
CA PRO A 18 14.06 0.47 6.32
C PRO A 18 14.88 0.47 5.04
N ILE A 19 15.90 -0.38 5.01
CA ILE A 19 16.74 -0.63 3.84
C ILE A 19 16.73 -2.15 3.59
N PRO A 20 15.87 -2.63 2.68
CA PRO A 20 15.78 -4.06 2.36
C PRO A 20 16.98 -4.51 1.52
N THR A 21 17.37 -5.78 1.67
CA THR A 21 18.46 -6.40 0.91
C THR A 21 17.93 -7.48 -0.02
N PHE A 22 17.18 -7.09 -1.05
CA PHE A 22 16.67 -8.03 -2.04
C PHE A 22 17.79 -8.77 -2.77
N PRO A 23 17.56 -10.02 -3.20
CA PRO A 23 16.34 -10.83 -3.02
C PRO A 23 16.31 -11.59 -1.67
N ALA A 24 17.25 -11.34 -0.76
CA ALA A 24 17.19 -11.92 0.58
C ALA A 24 16.03 -11.32 1.39
N ILE A 25 15.40 -12.13 2.24
CA ILE A 25 14.36 -11.67 3.18
C ILE A 25 15.05 -11.05 4.40
N ALA A 26 15.83 -10.00 4.15
CA ALA A 26 16.67 -9.34 5.13
C ALA A 26 16.70 -7.83 4.90
N GLY A 27 17.17 -7.11 5.91
CA GLY A 27 17.32 -5.68 5.85
C GLY A 27 17.90 -5.13 7.14
N TYR A 28 18.18 -3.83 7.12
CA TYR A 28 18.51 -3.06 8.30
C TYR A 28 17.68 -1.78 8.33
N CYS A 29 17.64 -1.11 9.47
CA CYS A 29 16.91 0.14 9.63
C CYS A 29 17.74 1.19 10.35
N THR A 30 17.51 2.45 9.98
CA THR A 30 18.24 3.61 10.51
C THR A 30 17.32 4.62 11.20
N GLY A 31 16.02 4.36 11.28
CA GLY A 31 15.04 5.25 11.89
C GLY A 31 15.10 5.32 13.41
N LEU A 32 14.42 6.31 13.99
CA LEU A 32 14.47 6.61 15.43
C LEU A 32 14.05 5.43 16.31
N LEU A 33 13.06 4.63 15.92
CA LEU A 33 12.61 3.48 16.70
C LEU A 33 13.67 2.37 16.72
N CYS A 34 14.35 2.16 15.59
CA CYS A 34 15.45 1.21 15.53
C CYS A 34 16.63 1.70 16.36
N ALA A 35 16.98 2.99 16.28
CA ALA A 35 18.03 3.60 17.11
C ALA A 35 17.71 3.51 18.63
N ALA A 36 16.43 3.55 19.00
CA ALA A 36 15.96 3.35 20.38
C ALA A 36 15.98 1.88 20.85
N GLY A 37 16.49 0.95 20.04
CA GLY A 37 16.62 -0.47 20.40
C GLY A 37 15.35 -1.30 20.19
N ILE A 38 14.32 -0.75 19.53
CA ILE A 38 13.13 -1.55 19.18
C ILE A 38 13.49 -2.55 18.09
N ARG A 39 13.06 -3.80 18.28
CA ARG A 39 13.34 -4.91 17.35
C ARG A 39 12.84 -4.59 15.94
N PRO A 40 13.69 -4.68 14.89
CA PRO A 40 13.30 -4.38 13.51
C PRO A 40 12.08 -5.17 13.01
N TYR A 41 11.92 -6.43 13.44
CA TYR A 41 10.74 -7.25 13.14
C TYR A 41 9.43 -6.60 13.58
N SER A 42 9.39 -6.06 14.81
CA SER A 42 8.21 -5.39 15.36
C SER A 42 7.94 -4.07 14.64
N VAL A 43 8.99 -3.30 14.34
CA VAL A 43 8.87 -2.04 13.61
C VAL A 43 8.35 -2.28 12.18
N LEU A 44 8.82 -3.33 11.51
CA LEU A 44 8.32 -3.77 10.20
C LEU A 44 6.86 -4.23 10.27
N GLY A 45 6.47 -5.01 11.28
CA GLY A 45 5.09 -5.46 11.44
C GLY A 45 4.10 -4.31 11.62
N ILE A 46 4.46 -3.30 12.42
CA ILE A 46 3.67 -2.07 12.58
C ILE A 46 3.58 -1.31 11.25
N PHE A 47 4.68 -1.22 10.48
CA PHE A 47 4.63 -0.61 9.15
C PHE A 47 3.65 -1.33 8.22
N ILE A 48 3.68 -2.67 8.18
CA ILE A 48 2.74 -3.47 7.37
C ILE A 48 1.29 -3.20 7.82
N LEU A 49 1.04 -3.11 9.13
CA LEU A 49 -0.29 -2.74 9.67
C LEU A 49 -0.74 -1.36 9.17
N LEU A 50 0.13 -0.36 9.23
CA LEU A 50 -0.17 0.99 8.76
C LEU A 50 -0.50 1.01 7.26
N VAL A 51 0.23 0.26 6.43
CA VAL A 51 -0.06 0.10 5.00
C VAL A 51 -1.43 -0.54 4.77
N VAL A 52 -1.76 -1.60 5.52
CA VAL A 52 -3.08 -2.26 5.46
C VAL A 52 -4.20 -1.30 5.86
N LEU A 53 -3.99 -0.47 6.89
CA LEU A 53 -4.97 0.55 7.31
C LEU A 53 -5.18 1.63 6.23
N VAL A 54 -4.12 2.06 5.55
CA VAL A 54 -4.24 2.98 4.40
C VAL A 54 -5.02 2.32 3.27
N ALA A 55 -4.69 1.08 2.91
CA ALA A 55 -5.36 0.33 1.85
C ALA A 55 -6.86 0.16 2.16
N THR A 56 -7.22 -0.29 3.36
CA THR A 56 -8.62 -0.48 3.78
C THR A 56 -9.38 0.85 3.84
N ALA A 57 -8.72 1.96 4.19
CA ALA A 57 -9.32 3.29 4.10
C ALA A 57 -9.61 3.70 2.65
N ILE A 58 -8.69 3.46 1.71
CA ILE A 58 -8.91 3.70 0.28
C ILE A 58 -10.10 2.88 -0.22
N MET A 59 -10.14 1.58 0.09
CA MET A 59 -11.26 0.70 -0.31
C MET A 59 -12.58 1.17 0.26
N SER A 60 -12.59 1.59 1.53
CA SER A 60 -13.80 2.10 2.18
C SER A 60 -14.31 3.37 1.48
N CYS A 61 -13.42 4.27 1.05
CA CYS A 61 -13.78 5.46 0.28
C CYS A 61 -14.35 5.10 -1.10
N ILE A 62 -13.71 4.18 -1.85
CA ILE A 62 -14.19 3.74 -3.17
C ILE A 62 -15.52 3.01 -3.04
N PHE A 63 -15.65 2.12 -2.06
CA PHE A 63 -16.88 1.40 -1.79
C PHE A 63 -18.02 2.35 -1.42
N TYR A 64 -17.76 3.33 -0.56
CA TYR A 64 -18.75 4.37 -0.27
C TYR A 64 -19.21 5.08 -1.55
N ARG A 65 -18.27 5.51 -2.40
CA ARG A 65 -18.59 6.17 -3.66
C ARG A 65 -19.40 5.28 -4.60
N HIS A 66 -19.01 4.00 -4.74
CA HIS A 66 -19.76 3.00 -5.48
C HIS A 66 -21.22 2.93 -4.99
N GLN A 67 -21.42 2.79 -3.68
CA GLN A 67 -22.75 2.72 -3.08
C GLN A 67 -23.61 3.99 -3.25
N THR A 68 -22.99 5.15 -3.49
CA THR A 68 -23.73 6.41 -3.80
C THR A 68 -24.14 6.53 -5.26
N ILE A 69 -23.42 5.89 -6.19
CA ILE A 69 -23.69 5.98 -7.63
C ILE A 69 -24.78 4.99 -8.04
N ILE A 70 -24.78 3.78 -7.48
CA ILE A 70 -25.72 2.71 -7.85
C ILE A 70 -27.18 3.04 -7.49
N PRO A 71 -28.16 2.68 -8.33
CA PRO A 71 -29.57 2.92 -8.05
C PRO A 71 -30.08 2.04 -6.90
N ALA A 72 -31.22 2.41 -6.32
CA ALA A 72 -31.80 1.71 -5.17
C ALA A 72 -32.18 0.24 -5.49
N SER A 73 -32.53 -0.04 -6.74
CA SER A 73 -32.95 -1.35 -7.24
C SER A 73 -31.80 -2.31 -7.58
N ASN A 74 -30.54 -1.86 -7.53
CA ASN A 74 -29.41 -2.70 -7.91
C ASN A 74 -29.08 -3.71 -6.79
N SER A 75 -28.85 -4.97 -7.15
CA SER A 75 -28.54 -6.06 -6.21
C SER A 75 -27.25 -5.85 -5.41
N LEU A 76 -26.28 -5.08 -5.94
CA LEU A 76 -25.03 -4.75 -5.24
C LEU A 76 -25.17 -3.58 -4.27
N ARG A 77 -26.40 -3.09 -4.05
CA ARG A 77 -26.67 -2.04 -3.07
C ARG A 77 -26.81 -2.62 -1.67
N VAL A 78 -25.98 -2.10 -0.78
CA VAL A 78 -25.86 -2.57 0.59
C VAL A 78 -26.53 -1.58 1.54
N SER A 79 -27.23 -2.11 2.55
CA SER A 79 -27.86 -1.32 3.60
C SER A 79 -26.82 -0.49 4.38
N LYS A 80 -27.27 0.61 5.01
CA LYS A 80 -26.36 1.47 5.80
C LYS A 80 -25.68 0.70 6.94
N LYS A 81 -26.41 -0.19 7.63
CA LYS A 81 -25.89 -1.02 8.72
C LYS A 81 -24.82 -2.00 8.22
N ALA A 82 -25.10 -2.72 7.13
CA ALA A 82 -24.12 -3.64 6.56
C ALA A 82 -22.88 -2.92 6.03
N ARG A 83 -23.02 -1.71 5.47
CA ARG A 83 -21.87 -0.89 5.06
C ARG A 83 -20.97 -0.51 6.24
N LEU A 84 -21.56 -0.10 7.36
CA LEU A 84 -20.81 0.21 8.58
C LEU A 84 -20.12 -1.05 9.12
N ALA A 85 -20.80 -2.19 9.14
CA ALA A 85 -20.23 -3.46 9.55
C ALA A 85 -19.02 -3.84 8.67
N ILE A 86 -19.13 -3.73 7.35
CA ILE A 86 -18.01 -3.98 6.42
C ILE A 86 -16.83 -3.04 6.71
N GLN A 87 -17.09 -1.75 6.96
CA GLN A 87 -16.04 -0.77 7.25
C GLN A 87 -15.29 -1.03 8.57
N ILE A 88 -15.95 -1.66 9.55
CA ILE A 88 -15.32 -2.03 10.83
C ILE A 88 -14.63 -3.39 10.73
N LEU A 89 -15.28 -4.38 10.14
CA LEU A 89 -14.77 -5.75 10.07
C LEU A 89 -13.58 -5.88 9.12
N LEU A 90 -13.58 -5.16 7.99
CA LEU A 90 -12.53 -5.29 6.99
C LEU A 90 -11.13 -4.91 7.55
N PRO A 91 -10.93 -3.76 8.23
CA PRO A 91 -9.65 -3.45 8.87
C PRO A 91 -9.24 -4.48 9.94
N VAL A 92 -10.19 -5.00 10.71
CA VAL A 92 -9.91 -5.99 11.76
C VAL A 92 -9.39 -7.29 11.13
N ILE A 93 -10.09 -7.83 10.14
CA ILE A 93 -9.72 -9.08 9.46
C ILE A 93 -8.35 -8.92 8.77
N MET A 94 -8.16 -7.83 8.03
CA MET A 94 -6.89 -7.59 7.33
C MET A 94 -5.74 -7.27 8.30
N GLY A 95 -6.04 -6.76 9.49
CA GLY A 95 -5.06 -6.44 10.53
C GLY A 95 -4.50 -7.66 11.27
N VAL A 96 -5.17 -8.82 11.22
CA VAL A 96 -4.72 -10.03 11.94
C VAL A 96 -3.31 -10.44 11.53
N ILE A 97 -3.01 -10.47 10.23
CA ILE A 97 -1.70 -10.88 9.71
C ILE A 97 -0.56 -9.98 10.19
N PRO A 98 -0.58 -8.65 9.98
CA PRO A 98 0.51 -7.79 10.42
C PRO A 98 0.65 -7.72 11.95
N VAL A 99 -0.45 -7.80 12.70
CA VAL A 99 -0.39 -7.90 14.17
C VAL A 99 0.29 -9.20 14.59
N THR A 100 -0.09 -10.32 13.96
CA THR A 100 0.53 -11.63 14.22
C THR A 100 2.03 -11.56 13.94
N TYR A 101 2.42 -11.02 12.78
CA TYR A 101 3.83 -10.81 12.42
C TYR A 101 4.58 -9.94 13.45
N ALA A 102 4.03 -8.79 13.84
CA ALA A 102 4.66 -7.88 14.79
C ALA A 102 4.88 -8.51 16.18
N SER A 103 3.95 -9.40 16.57
CA SER A 103 3.97 -10.12 17.86
C SER A 103 4.72 -11.44 17.82
N TYR A 104 5.07 -11.93 16.63
CA TYR A 104 5.69 -13.25 16.47
C TYR A 104 7.10 -13.26 17.09
N PRO A 105 7.42 -14.23 17.96
CA PRO A 105 8.71 -14.30 18.62
C PRO A 105 9.76 -14.88 17.66
N PHE A 106 10.16 -14.11 16.65
CA PHE A 106 11.26 -14.49 15.76
C PHE A 106 12.53 -14.75 16.58
N GLN A 107 13.14 -15.91 16.36
CA GLN A 107 14.33 -16.32 17.09
C GLN A 107 15.51 -15.41 16.71
N VAL A 108 16.09 -14.76 17.71
CA VAL A 108 17.21 -13.82 17.53
C VAL A 108 18.57 -14.54 17.55
N ASP A 109 18.58 -15.74 18.13
CA ASP A 109 19.77 -16.58 18.21
C ASP A 109 20.16 -17.09 16.83
N GLY A 110 21.43 -16.91 16.47
CA GLY A 110 21.94 -17.37 15.17
C GLY A 110 21.70 -16.42 13.98
N ILE A 111 21.07 -15.25 14.16
CA ILE A 111 20.92 -14.26 13.08
C ILE A 111 22.28 -13.88 12.46
N VAL A 112 23.31 -13.70 13.29
CA VAL A 112 24.67 -13.40 12.80
C VAL A 112 25.24 -14.54 11.96
N LYS A 113 24.97 -15.80 12.35
CA LYS A 113 25.38 -16.98 11.60
C LYS A 113 24.66 -17.02 10.25
N MET A 114 23.33 -16.83 10.24
CA MET A 114 22.53 -16.76 9.01
C MET A 114 23.03 -15.67 8.05
N LEU A 115 23.42 -14.50 8.56
CA LEU A 115 23.96 -13.41 7.72
C LEU A 115 25.33 -13.75 7.11
N LYS A 116 26.20 -14.42 7.86
CA LYS A 116 27.54 -14.82 7.40
C LYS A 116 27.48 -15.99 6.41
N GLU A 117 26.58 -16.94 6.64
CA GLU A 117 26.39 -18.13 5.80
C GLU A 117 25.47 -17.89 4.60
N SER A 118 24.79 -16.74 4.57
CA SER A 118 23.91 -16.36 3.46
C SER A 118 24.66 -16.37 2.12
N PRO A 119 24.07 -16.95 1.04
CA PRO A 119 24.66 -16.91 -0.30
C PRO A 119 24.82 -15.48 -0.82
N TYR A 120 24.11 -14.51 -0.24
CA TYR A 120 24.14 -13.09 -0.57
C TYR A 120 25.27 -12.31 0.10
N LYS A 121 26.12 -12.96 0.90
CA LYS A 121 27.28 -12.33 1.60
C LYS A 121 26.88 -11.07 2.38
N LEU A 122 25.83 -11.16 3.19
CA LEU A 122 25.18 -10.03 3.87
C LEU A 122 25.89 -9.57 5.16
N ALA A 123 27.04 -10.13 5.50
CA ALA A 123 27.77 -9.80 6.74
C ALA A 123 28.08 -8.30 6.88
N TRP A 124 28.13 -7.54 5.78
CA TRP A 124 28.36 -6.09 5.80
C TRP A 124 27.25 -5.30 6.51
N ILE A 125 26.01 -5.82 6.62
CA ILE A 125 24.90 -5.11 7.28
C ILE A 125 25.08 -5.02 8.80
N LEU A 126 25.90 -5.91 9.39
CA LEU A 126 26.19 -5.92 10.83
C LEU A 126 26.75 -4.58 11.32
N ASN A 127 27.41 -3.83 10.43
CA ASN A 127 28.03 -2.54 10.73
C ASN A 127 27.15 -1.33 10.36
N ARG A 128 25.87 -1.53 9.99
CA ARG A 128 25.00 -0.47 9.46
C ARG A 128 23.91 -0.01 10.43
N GLY A 129 23.54 -0.84 11.40
CA GLY A 129 22.47 -0.56 12.36
C GLY A 129 21.70 -1.82 12.73
N PRO A 130 20.58 -1.69 13.45
CA PRO A 130 19.70 -2.81 13.76
C PRO A 130 19.24 -3.53 12.47
N TYR A 131 19.39 -4.85 12.44
CA TYR A 131 19.15 -5.68 11.27
C TYR A 131 18.19 -6.82 11.56
N PHE A 132 17.66 -7.41 10.49
CA PHE A 132 16.89 -8.63 10.53
C PHE A 132 17.20 -9.49 9.30
N ILE A 133 17.07 -10.79 9.46
CA ILE A 133 17.01 -11.76 8.36
C ILE A 133 15.97 -12.81 8.74
N HIS A 134 15.19 -13.23 7.75
CA HIS A 134 14.30 -14.37 7.88
C HIS A 134 14.88 -15.55 7.14
N GLU A 135 14.92 -16.69 7.82
CA GLU A 135 15.03 -17.97 7.13
C GLU A 135 13.76 -18.20 6.30
N ARG A 136 13.90 -18.89 5.16
CA ARG A 136 12.76 -19.31 4.34
C ARG A 136 12.01 -20.48 4.96
N GLY A 137 11.51 -20.28 6.17
CA GLY A 137 10.59 -21.19 6.82
C GLY A 137 9.18 -21.07 6.27
N THR A 138 8.37 -22.12 6.49
CA THR A 138 6.97 -22.17 6.07
C THR A 138 6.17 -20.96 6.54
N VAL A 139 6.37 -20.50 7.78
CA VAL A 139 5.64 -19.36 8.35
C VAL A 139 5.90 -18.07 7.56
N VAL A 140 7.17 -17.75 7.29
CA VAL A 140 7.54 -16.52 6.56
C VAL A 140 7.04 -16.57 5.12
N LEU A 141 7.15 -17.73 4.45
CA LEU A 141 6.65 -17.89 3.09
C LEU A 141 5.13 -17.77 3.01
N VAL A 142 4.39 -18.36 3.96
CA VAL A 142 2.93 -18.19 4.04
C VAL A 142 2.55 -16.72 4.24
N LEU A 143 3.28 -15.98 5.07
CA LEU A 143 3.03 -14.55 5.27
C LEU A 143 3.25 -13.75 3.98
N ILE A 144 4.35 -13.98 3.28
CA ILE A 144 4.66 -13.29 2.01
C ILE A 144 3.61 -13.63 0.94
N PHE A 145 3.24 -14.90 0.82
CA PHE A 145 2.19 -15.33 -0.10
C PHE A 145 0.84 -14.68 0.21
N ASN A 146 0.48 -14.54 1.48
CA ASN A 146 -0.74 -13.84 1.87
C ASN A 146 -0.71 -12.35 1.47
N VAL A 147 0.45 -11.69 1.56
CA VAL A 147 0.61 -10.30 1.09
C VAL A 147 0.36 -10.20 -0.41
N GLU A 148 0.92 -11.10 -1.22
CA GLU A 148 0.65 -11.14 -2.67
C GLU A 148 -0.83 -11.38 -2.98
N LEU A 149 -1.45 -12.35 -2.29
CA LEU A 149 -2.87 -12.63 -2.46
C LEU A 149 -3.73 -11.42 -2.12
N TYR A 150 -3.41 -10.69 -1.04
CA TYR A 150 -4.08 -9.44 -0.70
C TYR A 150 -3.88 -8.37 -1.76
N LEU A 151 -2.68 -8.21 -2.31
CA LEU A 151 -2.44 -7.28 -3.41
C LEU A 151 -3.32 -7.61 -4.62
N ILE A 152 -3.43 -8.88 -5.02
CA ILE A 152 -4.24 -9.32 -6.15
C ILE A 152 -5.74 -9.07 -5.88
N ILE A 153 -6.24 -9.50 -4.72
CA ILE A 153 -7.66 -9.34 -4.34
C ILE A 153 -8.01 -7.85 -4.27
N PHE A 154 -7.18 -7.04 -3.62
CA PHE A 154 -7.38 -5.60 -3.49
C PHE A 154 -7.54 -4.93 -4.86
N ASN A 155 -6.59 -5.17 -5.76
CA ASN A 155 -6.60 -4.58 -7.09
C ASN A 155 -7.79 -5.06 -7.92
N SER A 156 -8.09 -6.36 -7.88
CA SER A 156 -9.24 -6.95 -8.56
C SER A 156 -10.56 -6.33 -8.11
N VAL A 157 -10.78 -6.21 -6.80
CA VAL A 157 -12.00 -5.59 -6.25
C VAL A 157 -12.08 -4.12 -6.62
N LEU A 158 -10.97 -3.38 -6.54
CA LEU A 158 -10.93 -1.97 -6.89
C LEU A 158 -11.31 -1.74 -8.36
N LEU A 159 -10.69 -2.49 -9.28
CA LEU A 159 -10.99 -2.42 -10.70
C LEU A 159 -12.44 -2.82 -10.99
N PHE A 160 -12.94 -3.87 -10.34
CA PHE A 160 -14.34 -4.28 -10.44
C PHE A 160 -15.30 -3.16 -10.01
N LEU A 161 -15.05 -2.51 -8.88
CA LEU A 161 -15.90 -1.40 -8.39
C LEU A 161 -15.92 -0.23 -9.39
N PHE A 162 -14.77 0.14 -9.95
CA PHE A 162 -14.70 1.18 -10.99
C PHE A 162 -15.42 0.78 -12.26
N TRP A 163 -15.17 -0.43 -12.76
CA TRP A 163 -15.85 -0.97 -13.92
C TRP A 163 -17.37 -0.94 -13.74
N HIS A 164 -17.87 -1.40 -12.60
CA HIS A 164 -19.30 -1.40 -12.32
C HIS A 164 -19.88 0.02 -12.20
N MET A 165 -19.17 0.96 -11.57
CA MET A 165 -19.59 2.37 -11.54
C MET A 165 -19.71 2.96 -12.95
N PHE A 166 -18.78 2.66 -13.86
CA PHE A 166 -18.86 3.10 -15.26
C PHE A 166 -20.01 2.42 -16.01
N TYR A 167 -20.21 1.11 -15.80
CA TYR A 167 -21.32 0.37 -16.39
C TYR A 167 -22.67 0.97 -15.98
N VAL A 168 -22.90 1.18 -14.68
CA VAL A 168 -24.14 1.77 -14.17
C VAL A 168 -24.37 3.18 -14.75
N LEU A 169 -23.33 4.01 -14.84
CA LEU A 169 -23.46 5.33 -15.45
C LEU A 169 -23.79 5.27 -16.95
N ARG A 170 -23.38 4.23 -17.66
CA ARG A 170 -23.69 4.04 -19.09
C ARG A 170 -25.14 3.63 -19.30
N VAL A 171 -25.66 2.74 -18.45
CA VAL A 171 -27.02 2.18 -18.59
C VAL A 171 -28.09 3.06 -17.93
N SER A 172 -27.71 3.92 -16.99
CA SER A 172 -28.63 4.79 -16.27
C SER A 172 -29.30 5.84 -17.17
N THR A 173 -30.59 5.68 -17.42
CA THR A 173 -31.45 6.65 -18.13
C THR A 173 -32.12 7.68 -17.22
N THR A 174 -32.07 7.49 -15.90
CA THR A 174 -32.83 8.27 -14.91
C THR A 174 -32.21 9.61 -14.52
N ARG A 175 -31.00 9.93 -14.99
CA ARG A 175 -30.26 11.14 -14.61
C ARG A 175 -30.23 12.14 -15.76
N SER A 176 -30.24 13.43 -15.44
CA SER A 176 -30.07 14.47 -16.46
C SER A 176 -28.72 14.34 -17.17
N PRO A 177 -28.64 14.64 -18.49
CA PRO A 177 -27.40 14.53 -19.26
C PRO A 177 -26.24 15.39 -18.70
N ALA A 178 -26.56 16.54 -18.09
CA ALA A 178 -25.57 17.40 -17.44
C ALA A 178 -24.98 16.75 -16.18
N SER A 179 -25.83 16.21 -15.30
CA SER A 179 -25.38 15.52 -14.08
C SER A 179 -24.54 14.29 -14.42
N LEU A 180 -24.96 13.49 -15.40
CA LEU A 180 -24.24 12.30 -15.84
C LEU A 180 -22.84 12.65 -16.37
N ARG A 181 -22.72 13.69 -17.20
CA ARG A 181 -21.41 14.19 -17.67
C ARG A 181 -20.51 14.61 -16.52
N GLN A 182 -21.03 15.34 -15.53
CA GLN A 182 -20.26 15.78 -14.37
C GLN A 182 -19.77 14.61 -13.51
N VAL A 183 -20.66 13.64 -13.21
CA VAL A 183 -20.31 12.45 -12.42
C VAL A 183 -19.29 11.60 -13.16
N ARG A 184 -19.46 11.38 -14.47
CA ARG A 184 -18.52 10.62 -15.29
C ARG A 184 -17.13 11.28 -15.32
N ARG A 185 -17.06 12.60 -15.51
CA ARG A 185 -15.79 13.33 -15.47
C ARG A 185 -15.10 13.20 -14.11
N SER A 186 -15.86 13.37 -13.02
CA SER A 186 -15.32 13.18 -11.66
C SER A 186 -14.86 11.75 -11.39
N LEU A 187 -15.54 10.75 -11.97
CA LEU A 187 -15.16 9.34 -11.82
C LEU A 187 -13.89 8.99 -12.62
N ILE A 188 -13.74 9.51 -13.83
CA ILE A 188 -12.52 9.36 -14.64
C ILE A 188 -11.32 9.95 -13.90
N LEU A 189 -11.47 11.16 -13.35
CA LEU A 189 -10.40 11.80 -12.57
C LEU A 189 -10.01 10.96 -11.35
N LEU A 190 -10.99 10.44 -10.60
CA LEU A 190 -10.72 9.58 -9.46
C LEU A 190 -10.06 8.25 -9.87
N PHE A 191 -10.51 7.65 -10.98
CA PHE A 191 -9.91 6.42 -11.51
C PHE A 191 -8.43 6.65 -11.84
N VAL A 192 -8.10 7.73 -12.55
CA VAL A 192 -6.70 8.07 -12.87
C VAL A 192 -5.90 8.36 -11.59
N GLN A 193 -6.47 9.12 -10.65
CA GLN A 193 -5.84 9.45 -9.37
C GLN A 193 -5.46 8.23 -8.54
N ILE A 194 -6.23 7.15 -8.62
CA ILE A 194 -6.04 5.97 -7.77
C ILE A 194 -5.31 4.87 -8.52
N THR A 195 -5.75 4.54 -9.74
CA THR A 195 -5.22 3.39 -10.48
C THR A 195 -3.77 3.61 -10.93
N VAL A 196 -3.39 4.83 -11.33
CA VAL A 196 -2.01 5.07 -11.80
C VAL A 196 -0.99 4.93 -10.65
N PRO A 197 -1.15 5.63 -9.50
CA PRO A 197 -0.27 5.42 -8.35
C PRO A 197 -0.35 4.00 -7.79
N LEU A 198 -1.52 3.37 -7.82
CA LEU A 198 -1.66 1.99 -7.35
C LEU A 198 -0.93 1.02 -8.27
N ALA A 199 -0.94 1.19 -9.59
CA ALA A 199 -0.18 0.37 -10.52
C ALA A 199 1.34 0.49 -10.28
N MET A 200 1.79 1.71 -9.94
CA MET A 200 3.16 1.98 -9.53
C MET A 200 3.57 1.34 -8.21
N ILE A 201 2.61 0.95 -7.37
CA ILE A 201 2.88 0.19 -6.14
C ILE A 201 2.73 -1.30 -6.41
N PHE A 202 1.63 -1.70 -7.06
CA PHE A 202 1.23 -3.08 -7.28
C PHE A 202 2.27 -3.86 -8.06
N LEU A 203 2.68 -3.36 -9.24
CA LEU A 203 3.59 -4.11 -10.10
C LEU A 203 4.97 -4.29 -9.42
N PRO A 204 5.61 -3.24 -8.86
CA PRO A 204 6.85 -3.43 -8.12
C PRO A 204 6.71 -4.29 -6.88
N ALA A 205 5.68 -4.08 -6.06
CA ALA A 205 5.48 -4.86 -4.84
C ALA A 205 5.27 -6.34 -5.18
N PHE A 206 4.47 -6.65 -6.19
CA PHE A 206 4.26 -8.03 -6.65
C PHE A 206 5.58 -8.67 -7.09
N LEU A 207 6.36 -8.00 -7.94
CA LEU A 207 7.68 -8.49 -8.35
C LEU A 207 8.64 -8.71 -7.17
N LEU A 208 8.67 -7.77 -6.21
CA LEU A 208 9.50 -7.87 -5.01
C LEU A 208 9.08 -9.06 -4.15
N PHE A 209 7.80 -9.20 -3.82
CA PHE A 209 7.33 -10.33 -3.00
C PHE A 209 7.51 -11.67 -3.70
N THR A 210 7.29 -11.75 -5.02
CA THR A 210 7.52 -12.98 -5.79
C THR A 210 9.00 -13.36 -5.72
N SER A 211 9.91 -12.38 -5.82
CA SER A 211 11.36 -12.61 -5.70
C SER A 211 11.74 -13.22 -4.35
N LEU A 212 11.06 -12.82 -3.27
CA LEU A 212 11.30 -13.34 -1.92
C LEU A 212 10.83 -14.80 -1.77
N ILE A 213 9.77 -15.19 -2.48
CA ILE A 213 9.20 -16.55 -2.46
C ILE A 213 10.08 -17.53 -3.23
N CYS A 214 10.40 -17.24 -4.49
CA CYS A 214 10.98 -18.22 -5.42
C CYS A 214 12.49 -18.06 -5.67
N GLU A 215 13.12 -16.94 -5.30
CA GLU A 215 14.47 -16.53 -5.78
C GLU A 215 14.63 -16.47 -7.31
N CYS A 216 13.54 -16.59 -8.05
CA CYS A 216 13.55 -16.67 -9.50
C CYS A 216 13.72 -15.32 -10.18
N ILE A 217 13.66 -14.21 -9.43
CA ILE A 217 13.82 -12.85 -9.94
C ILE A 217 15.16 -12.29 -9.46
N PRO A 218 16.07 -11.93 -10.37
CA PRO A 218 17.41 -11.49 -10.02
C PRO A 218 17.43 -10.07 -9.45
N PHE A 219 18.48 -9.74 -8.71
CA PHE A 219 18.66 -8.45 -8.04
C PHE A 219 18.47 -7.25 -8.99
N GLN A 220 18.98 -7.37 -10.22
CA GLN A 220 18.93 -6.36 -11.28
C GLN A 220 17.49 -5.96 -11.65
N MET A 221 16.51 -6.83 -11.40
CA MET A 221 15.08 -6.53 -11.62
C MET A 221 14.41 -6.01 -10.34
N THR A 222 14.79 -6.55 -9.17
CA THR A 222 14.24 -6.11 -7.88
C THR A 222 14.65 -4.69 -7.51
N LEU A 223 15.87 -4.26 -7.84
CA LEU A 223 16.37 -2.93 -7.47
C LEU A 223 15.59 -1.81 -8.20
N PRO A 224 15.41 -1.82 -9.53
CA PRO A 224 14.55 -0.85 -10.21
C PRO A 224 13.10 -0.88 -9.71
N ALA A 225 12.54 -2.05 -9.44
CA ALA A 225 11.20 -2.17 -8.86
C ALA A 225 11.13 -1.44 -7.50
N TYR A 226 12.10 -1.68 -6.62
CA TYR A 226 12.19 -0.96 -5.35
C TYR A 226 12.32 0.56 -5.55
N CYS A 227 13.14 1.02 -6.50
CA CYS A 227 13.24 2.43 -6.83
C CYS A 227 11.88 3.02 -7.28
N VAL A 228 11.12 2.33 -8.12
CA VAL A 228 9.77 2.76 -8.52
C VAL A 228 8.84 2.89 -7.31
N LEU A 229 8.90 1.92 -6.38
CA LEU A 229 8.10 1.96 -5.16
C LEU A 229 8.44 3.18 -4.28
N THR A 230 9.73 3.49 -4.15
CA THR A 230 10.21 4.68 -3.39
C THR A 230 9.86 6.00 -4.07
N LEU A 231 9.80 6.04 -5.41
CA LEU A 231 9.44 7.24 -6.17
C LEU A 231 7.93 7.42 -6.35
N HIS A 232 7.12 6.44 -5.96
CA HIS A 232 5.66 6.52 -6.11
C HIS A 232 5.04 7.77 -5.46
N PRO A 233 5.44 8.25 -4.26
CA PRO A 233 4.80 9.41 -3.65
C PRO A 233 5.04 10.68 -4.47
N LEU A 234 6.25 10.84 -5.03
CA LEU A 234 6.61 11.95 -5.90
C LEU A 234 5.75 11.96 -7.16
N LEU A 235 5.69 10.82 -7.85
CA LEU A 235 4.92 10.69 -9.09
C LEU A 235 3.41 10.81 -8.86
N HIS A 236 2.90 10.30 -7.73
CA HIS A 236 1.51 10.51 -7.32
C HIS A 236 1.19 12.00 -7.14
N ASN A 237 2.05 12.76 -6.46
CA ASN A 237 1.87 14.20 -6.28
C ASN A 237 1.89 14.97 -7.61
N ILE A 238 2.80 14.61 -8.52
CA ILE A 238 2.85 15.20 -9.88
C ILE A 238 1.53 14.94 -10.63
N ILE A 239 1.04 13.70 -10.60
CA ILE A 239 -0.23 13.31 -11.23
C ILE A 239 -1.39 14.10 -10.61
N LEU A 240 -1.47 14.17 -9.29
CA LEU A 240 -2.52 14.88 -8.55
C LEU A 240 -2.59 16.37 -8.96
N LEU A 241 -1.43 17.04 -9.01
CA LEU A 241 -1.32 18.44 -9.43
C LEU A 241 -1.70 18.62 -10.91
N SER A 242 -1.28 17.69 -11.77
CA SER A 242 -1.54 17.73 -13.21
C SER A 242 -3.02 17.57 -13.55
N ILE A 243 -3.75 16.74 -12.83
CA ILE A 243 -5.16 16.43 -13.14
C ILE A 243 -6.19 17.22 -12.34
N THR A 244 -5.78 17.91 -11.26
CA THR A 244 -6.71 18.63 -10.37
C THR A 244 -6.55 20.15 -10.51
N PRO A 245 -7.39 20.83 -11.32
CA PRO A 245 -7.27 22.28 -11.55
C PRO A 245 -7.43 23.12 -10.29
N THR A 246 -8.18 22.63 -9.31
CA THR A 246 -8.39 23.32 -8.03
C THR A 246 -7.08 23.47 -7.25
N TYR A 247 -6.27 22.41 -7.17
CA TYR A 247 -4.96 22.49 -6.52
C TYR A 247 -4.02 23.46 -7.24
N ARG A 248 -3.98 23.42 -8.59
CA ARG A 248 -3.16 24.36 -9.35
C ARG A 248 -3.58 25.82 -9.12
N ARG A 249 -4.88 26.11 -9.15
CA ARG A 249 -5.40 27.46 -8.90
C ARG A 249 -5.06 27.94 -7.49
N PHE A 250 -5.18 27.06 -6.50
CA PHE A 250 -4.80 27.37 -5.11
C PHE A 250 -3.31 27.67 -4.96
N ILE A 251 -2.43 26.85 -5.55
CA ILE A 251 -0.98 27.05 -5.51
C ILE A 251 -0.60 28.37 -6.20
N VAL A 252 -1.12 28.62 -7.41
CA VAL A 252 -0.85 29.87 -8.14
C VAL A 252 -1.36 31.08 -7.35
N ALA A 253 -2.55 31.00 -6.76
CA ALA A 253 -3.09 32.07 -5.92
C ALA A 253 -2.24 32.31 -4.66
N THR A 254 -1.69 31.26 -4.07
CA THR A 254 -0.82 31.35 -2.88
C THR A 254 0.53 31.95 -3.25
N ILE A 255 1.17 31.50 -4.34
CA ILE A 255 2.44 32.04 -4.84
C ILE A 255 2.30 33.53 -5.18
N ARG A 256 1.21 33.93 -5.84
CA ARG A 256 0.93 35.34 -6.15
C ARG A 256 0.73 36.24 -4.93
N ARG A 257 0.51 35.66 -3.73
CA ARG A 257 0.36 36.40 -2.47
C ARG A 257 1.67 36.49 -1.67
N ILE A 258 2.73 35.80 -2.09
CA ILE A 258 4.05 35.94 -1.49
C ILE A 258 4.69 37.19 -2.14
N PRO A 259 4.95 38.25 -1.36
CA PRO A 259 5.55 39.49 -1.86
C PRO A 259 6.98 39.30 -2.36
#